data_AF-A0A1G9T8V0-F1
#
_entry.id   AF-A0A1G9T8V0-F1
#
_cell.length_a   1.000
_cell.length_b   1.000
_cell.length_c   1.000
_cell.angle_alpha   90.00
_cell.angle_beta   90.00
_cell.angle_gamma   90.00
#
_symmetry.space_group_name_H-M   'P 1'
#
loop_
_entity.id
_entity.type
_entity.pdbx_description
1 polymer ?
#
loop_
_entity_poly.entity_id
_entity_poly.type
_entity_poly.pdbx_seq_one_letter_code
_entity_poly.pdbx_strand_id
1 'polypeptide(L)'
;MQVLDTELTTMPAASASPVSSARPQMTADLMARTGLDEGLLERLVHGFYDRVRVDELLGPVFAERITDWGPHLERMVEFWSSVALMTGRYHGAPMPKHLPLPIHAEHFVRWLELFRLTAREVCPPAGADWVIERAERIATSIHMNIETARDREGRAAPPTPSEPERLS
;
A
#
# COMPACT_ATOMS: atom_id res chain seq x y z
N MET A 1 -0.65 16.62 -70.40
CA MET A 1 -0.40 17.38 -69.17
C MET A 1 -1.75 17.83 -68.64
N GLN A 2 -2.23 17.18 -67.58
CA GLN A 2 -3.30 17.56 -66.62
C GLN A 2 -3.79 16.25 -65.96
N VAL A 3 -3.12 15.85 -64.88
CA VAL A 3 -3.59 15.87 -63.48
C VAL A 3 -4.92 15.12 -63.26
N LEU A 4 -4.82 13.99 -62.56
CA LEU A 4 -5.95 13.23 -62.03
C LEU A 4 -6.27 13.84 -60.65
N ASP A 5 -7.39 14.56 -60.54
CA ASP A 5 -7.95 14.92 -59.23
C ASP A 5 -8.64 13.69 -58.63
N THR A 6 -8.03 13.18 -57.57
CA THR A 6 -8.52 12.06 -56.75
C THR A 6 -9.40 12.65 -55.66
N GLU A 7 -10.73 12.51 -55.79
CA GLU A 7 -11.65 12.84 -54.70
C GLU A 7 -11.61 11.71 -53.65
N LEU A 8 -11.14 12.05 -52.45
CA LEU A 8 -11.19 11.21 -51.25
C LEU A 8 -12.65 10.91 -50.88
N THR A 9 -13.05 9.64 -50.97
CA THR A 9 -14.25 9.18 -50.26
C THR A 9 -13.90 8.89 -48.80
N THR A 10 -14.55 9.63 -47.90
CA THR A 10 -14.38 9.55 -46.45
C THR A 10 -14.94 8.22 -45.92
N MET A 11 -14.13 7.42 -45.22
CA MET A 11 -14.62 6.29 -44.41
C MET A 11 -15.25 6.81 -43.11
N PRO A 12 -16.33 6.19 -42.59
CA PRO A 12 -16.94 6.62 -41.34
C PRO A 12 -16.01 6.30 -40.17
N ALA A 13 -15.89 7.26 -39.24
CA ALA A 13 -15.23 7.05 -37.97
C ALA A 13 -15.96 5.96 -37.16
N ALA A 14 -15.21 4.95 -36.72
CA ALA A 14 -15.68 4.00 -35.72
C ALA A 14 -16.11 4.76 -34.46
N SER A 15 -17.35 4.54 -34.00
CA SER A 15 -17.80 4.96 -32.68
C SER A 15 -16.95 4.26 -31.63
N ALA A 16 -16.05 5.02 -31.00
CA ALA A 16 -15.38 4.57 -29.78
C ALA A 16 -16.42 4.53 -28.66
N SER A 17 -16.70 3.33 -28.14
CA SER A 17 -17.44 3.15 -26.90
C SER A 17 -16.80 4.01 -25.80
N PRO A 18 -17.56 4.77 -24.99
CA PRO A 18 -16.97 5.56 -23.94
C PRO A 18 -16.49 4.62 -22.83
N VAL A 19 -15.19 4.31 -22.83
CA VAL A 19 -14.50 3.85 -21.62
C VAL A 19 -14.33 5.09 -20.73
N SER A 20 -15.41 5.54 -20.11
CA SER A 20 -15.40 6.71 -19.22
C SER A 20 -16.31 6.48 -18.03
N SER A 21 -15.77 6.71 -16.81
CA SER A 21 -16.41 6.77 -15.49
C SER A 21 -16.64 5.49 -14.64
N ALA A 22 -16.06 4.34 -14.97
CA ALA A 22 -16.18 3.15 -14.09
C ALA A 22 -15.59 3.34 -12.68
N ARG A 23 -14.53 4.16 -12.55
CA ARG A 23 -13.86 4.40 -11.24
C ARG A 23 -14.74 5.19 -10.26
N PRO A 24 -15.31 6.37 -10.61
CA PRO A 24 -16.23 7.08 -9.73
C PRO A 24 -17.42 6.22 -9.25
N GLN A 25 -18.04 5.45 -10.14
CA GLN A 25 -19.16 4.58 -9.76
C GLN A 25 -18.72 3.49 -8.79
N MET A 26 -17.60 2.82 -9.06
CA MET A 26 -17.08 1.78 -8.18
C MET A 26 -16.71 2.32 -6.80
N THR A 27 -16.12 3.52 -6.72
CA THR A 27 -15.87 4.21 -5.46
C THR A 27 -17.18 4.45 -4.70
N ALA A 28 -18.22 4.98 -5.37
CA ALA A 28 -19.52 5.21 -4.74
C ALA A 28 -20.16 3.91 -4.22
N ASP A 29 -20.09 2.83 -4.99
CA ASP A 29 -20.61 1.52 -4.60
C ASP A 29 -19.87 0.97 -3.37
N LEU A 30 -18.55 1.15 -3.31
CA LEU A 30 -17.74 0.76 -2.15
C LEU A 30 -18.13 1.56 -0.90
N MET A 31 -18.27 2.88 -1.03
CA MET A 31 -18.72 3.74 0.07
C MET A 31 -20.11 3.31 0.57
N ALA A 32 -21.05 3.05 -0.33
CA ALA A 32 -22.41 2.64 0.02
C ALA A 32 -22.45 1.28 0.76
N ARG A 33 -21.66 0.29 0.32
CA ARG A 33 -21.65 -1.04 0.94
C ARG A 33 -20.90 -1.10 2.26
N THR A 34 -19.84 -0.30 2.41
CA THR A 34 -18.93 -0.38 3.56
C THR A 34 -19.23 0.68 4.62
N GLY A 35 -19.93 1.75 4.24
CA GLY A 35 -20.11 2.94 5.07
C GLY A 35 -18.83 3.76 5.25
N LEU A 36 -17.80 3.51 4.46
CA LEU A 36 -16.55 4.29 4.47
C LEU A 36 -16.70 5.55 3.64
N ASP A 37 -16.00 6.60 4.05
CA ASP A 37 -15.78 7.83 3.30
C ASP A 37 -14.36 8.37 3.58
N GLU A 38 -13.97 9.44 2.89
CA GLU A 38 -12.64 10.03 3.06
C GLU A 38 -12.39 10.52 4.50
N GLY A 39 -13.42 11.05 5.17
CA GLY A 39 -13.29 11.54 6.55
C GLY A 39 -13.10 10.41 7.57
N LEU A 40 -13.72 9.25 7.36
CA LEU A 40 -13.50 8.05 8.16
C LEU A 40 -12.10 7.48 7.94
N LEU A 41 -11.60 7.49 6.70
CA LEU A 41 -10.25 7.05 6.39
C LEU A 41 -9.20 7.98 7.01
N GLU A 42 -9.43 9.29 6.98
CA GLU A 42 -8.58 10.26 7.68
C GLU A 42 -8.54 9.98 9.18
N ARG A 43 -9.70 9.83 9.84
CA ARG A 43 -9.74 9.50 11.27
C ARG A 43 -9.08 8.17 11.60
N LEU A 44 -9.30 7.15 10.76
CA LEU A 44 -8.66 5.84 10.91
C LEU A 44 -7.14 5.96 10.83
N VAL A 45 -6.63 6.65 9.81
CA VAL A 45 -5.18 6.82 9.61
C VAL A 45 -4.56 7.58 10.77
N HIS A 46 -5.13 8.73 11.16
CA HIS A 46 -4.61 9.52 12.25
C HIS A 46 -4.66 8.75 13.58
N GLY A 47 -5.81 8.18 13.94
CA GLY A 47 -5.95 7.41 15.18
C GLY A 47 -5.09 6.14 15.22
N PHE A 48 -4.78 5.56 14.06
CA PHE A 48 -3.87 4.42 13.96
C PHE A 48 -2.43 4.87 14.23
N TYR A 49 -1.98 5.94 13.57
CA TYR A 49 -0.60 6.42 13.74
C TYR A 49 -0.35 7.08 15.09
N ASP A 50 -1.35 7.67 15.73
CA ASP A 50 -1.21 8.13 17.13
C ASP A 50 -0.85 6.97 18.07
N ARG A 51 -1.45 5.78 17.85
CA ARG A 51 -1.10 4.56 18.61
C ARG A 51 0.29 4.04 18.24
N VAL A 52 0.60 3.97 16.95
CA VAL A 52 1.92 3.50 16.46
C VAL A 52 3.06 4.33 17.05
N ARG A 53 2.88 5.65 17.16
CA ARG A 53 3.90 6.59 17.66
C ARG A 53 4.30 6.35 19.10
N VAL A 54 3.37 5.89 19.92
CA VAL A 54 3.58 5.65 21.36
C VAL A 54 3.79 4.17 21.68
N ASP A 55 3.70 3.29 20.69
CA ASP A 55 3.92 1.86 20.85
C ASP A 55 5.42 1.56 21.02
N GLU A 56 5.77 0.73 22.01
CA GLU A 56 7.16 0.47 22.38
C GLU A 56 7.94 -0.29 21.30
N LEU A 57 7.26 -1.16 20.53
CA LEU A 57 7.88 -1.95 19.47
C LEU A 57 7.92 -1.17 18.15
N LEU A 58 6.80 -0.54 17.77
CA LEU A 58 6.70 0.14 16.47
C LEU A 58 7.25 1.56 16.49
N GLY A 59 7.02 2.31 17.57
CA GLY A 59 7.37 3.72 17.69
C GLY A 59 8.82 4.03 17.27
N PRO A 60 9.83 3.29 17.77
CA PRO A 60 11.22 3.50 17.39
C PRO A 60 11.49 3.33 15.88
N VAL A 61 10.87 2.34 15.23
CA VAL A 61 11.04 2.08 13.79
C VAL A 61 10.54 3.25 12.95
N PHE A 62 9.39 3.82 13.32
CA PHE A 62 8.83 4.98 12.63
C PHE A 62 9.59 6.27 12.97
N ALA A 63 9.98 6.49 14.22
CA ALA A 63 10.70 7.68 14.67
C ALA A 63 12.08 7.84 14.00
N GLU A 64 12.74 6.73 13.66
CA GLU A 64 14.01 6.76 12.91
C GLU A 64 13.84 7.31 11.48
N ARG A 65 12.63 7.20 10.90
CA ARG A 65 12.38 7.49 9.48
C ARG A 65 11.46 8.68 9.24
N ILE A 66 10.69 9.09 10.24
CA ILE A 66 9.66 10.11 10.11
C ILE A 66 9.89 11.18 11.17
N THR A 67 10.42 12.30 10.72
CA THR A 67 10.57 13.52 11.53
C THR A 67 9.39 14.48 11.33
N ASP A 68 8.86 14.56 10.10
CA ASP A 68 7.67 15.33 9.78
C ASP A 68 6.46 14.41 9.55
N TRP A 69 5.52 14.45 10.49
CA TRP A 69 4.34 13.59 10.50
C TRP A 69 3.22 14.10 9.58
N GLY A 70 3.13 15.41 9.30
CA GLY A 70 2.03 15.97 8.51
C GLY A 70 1.96 15.38 7.10
N PRO A 71 3.01 15.57 6.27
CA PRO A 71 3.07 15.00 4.93
C PRO A 71 3.03 13.47 4.91
N HIS A 72 3.55 12.81 5.95
CA HIS A 72 3.45 11.36 6.06
C HIS A 72 2.00 10.91 6.21
N LEU A 73 1.24 11.52 7.12
CA LEU A 73 -0.16 11.20 7.36
C LEU A 73 -1.02 11.49 6.14
N GLU A 74 -0.83 12.64 5.47
CA GLU A 74 -1.52 12.96 4.22
C GLU A 74 -1.33 11.86 3.16
N ARG A 75 -0.08 11.42 2.96
CA ARG A 75 0.25 10.33 2.05
C ARG A 75 -0.39 9.00 2.46
N MET A 76 -0.52 8.73 3.76
CA MET A 76 -1.18 7.53 4.27
C MET A 76 -2.70 7.58 4.07
N VAL A 77 -3.32 8.76 4.18
CA VAL A 77 -4.73 8.95 3.83
C VAL A 77 -4.94 8.67 2.33
N GLU A 78 -4.09 9.19 1.45
CA GLU A 78 -4.16 8.89 0.02
C GLU A 78 -4.00 7.39 -0.29
N PHE A 79 -3.07 6.74 0.42
CA PHE A 79 -2.83 5.30 0.31
C PHE A 79 -4.09 4.51 0.68
N TRP A 80 -4.68 4.79 1.84
CA TRP A 80 -5.88 4.10 2.30
C TRP A 80 -7.13 4.43 1.48
N SER A 81 -7.27 5.66 1.01
CA SER A 81 -8.29 6.05 0.03
C SER A 81 -8.19 5.20 -1.24
N SER A 82 -6.98 5.01 -1.76
CA SER A 82 -6.77 4.17 -2.95
C SER A 82 -7.01 2.68 -2.68
N VAL A 83 -6.60 2.18 -1.52
CA VAL A 83 -6.72 0.76 -1.15
C VAL A 83 -8.16 0.37 -0.81
N ALA A 84 -8.86 1.20 -0.04
CA ALA A 84 -10.20 0.89 0.46
C ALA A 84 -11.30 1.29 -0.53
N LEU A 85 -11.14 2.42 -1.22
CA LEU A 85 -12.18 3.03 -2.05
C LEU A 85 -11.82 3.11 -3.55
N MET A 86 -10.64 2.61 -3.93
CA MET A 86 -10.19 2.55 -5.34
C MET A 86 -10.14 3.92 -6.03
N THR A 87 -9.90 4.99 -5.27
CA THR A 87 -9.84 6.37 -5.77
C THR A 87 -8.66 6.62 -6.70
N GLY A 88 -7.56 5.87 -6.51
CA GLY A 88 -6.35 6.00 -7.31
C GLY A 88 -5.52 7.24 -6.99
N ARG A 89 -5.71 7.87 -5.82
CA ARG A 89 -4.96 9.05 -5.37
C ARG A 89 -3.50 8.77 -5.03
N TYR A 90 -3.17 7.54 -4.65
CA TYR A 90 -1.82 7.14 -4.27
C TYR A 90 -1.09 6.48 -5.44
N HIS A 91 0.12 6.98 -5.70
CA HIS A 91 0.96 6.53 -6.83
C HIS A 91 2.32 5.96 -6.40
N GLY A 92 2.51 5.67 -5.10
CA GLY A 92 3.79 5.16 -4.59
C GLY A 92 3.93 3.64 -4.65
N ALA A 93 5.16 3.17 -4.44
CA ALA A 93 5.46 1.76 -4.23
C ALA A 93 5.82 1.54 -2.75
N PRO A 94 5.02 0.78 -1.96
CA PRO A 94 5.32 0.53 -0.55
C PRO A 94 6.60 -0.29 -0.33
N MET A 95 6.81 -1.36 -1.12
CA MET A 95 7.88 -2.35 -0.87
C MET A 95 9.29 -1.75 -0.72
N PRO A 96 9.76 -0.86 -1.62
CA PRO A 96 11.11 -0.29 -1.50
C PRO A 96 11.36 0.49 -0.21
N LYS A 97 10.30 0.98 0.45
CA LYS A 97 10.40 1.68 1.73
C LYS A 97 10.50 0.73 2.93
N HIS A 98 9.98 -0.49 2.79
CA HIS A 98 9.96 -1.47 3.88
C HIS A 98 11.18 -2.41 3.85
N LEU A 99 11.71 -2.69 2.66
CA LEU A 99 12.86 -3.61 2.49
C LEU A 99 14.10 -3.29 3.35
N PRO A 100 14.55 -2.02 3.48
CA PRO A 100 15.73 -1.69 4.28
C PRO A 100 15.44 -1.56 5.79
N LEU A 101 14.21 -1.80 6.25
CA LEU A 101 13.86 -1.67 7.66
C LEU A 101 14.24 -2.94 8.45
N PRO A 102 14.69 -2.80 9.71
CA PRO A 102 14.92 -3.93 10.60
C PRO A 102 13.59 -4.46 11.20
N ILE A 103 12.60 -4.72 10.35
CA ILE A 103 11.28 -5.23 10.76
C ILE A 103 11.21 -6.75 10.59
N HIS A 104 10.49 -7.38 11.51
CA HIS A 104 10.30 -8.84 11.60
C HIS A 104 8.83 -9.19 11.85
N ALA A 105 8.49 -10.48 11.85
CA ALA A 105 7.12 -10.97 12.01
C ALA A 105 6.35 -10.30 13.17
N GLU A 106 6.98 -10.11 14.33
CA GLU A 106 6.39 -9.46 15.51
C GLU A 106 5.91 -8.01 15.24
N HIS A 107 6.62 -7.27 14.38
CA HIS A 107 6.25 -5.91 14.02
C HIS A 107 4.97 -5.91 13.18
N PHE A 108 4.85 -6.86 12.24
CA PHE A 108 3.64 -6.98 11.42
C PHE A 108 2.44 -7.42 12.24
N VAL A 109 2.62 -8.36 13.18
CA VAL A 109 1.58 -8.78 14.12
C VAL A 109 1.11 -7.59 14.94
N ARG A 110 2.04 -6.85 15.55
CA ARG A 110 1.70 -5.69 16.37
C ARG A 110 1.03 -4.56 15.58
N TRP A 111 1.52 -4.28 14.38
CA TRP A 111 0.93 -3.29 13.48
C TRP A 111 -0.51 -3.66 13.14
N LEU A 112 -0.79 -4.94 12.84
CA LEU A 112 -2.14 -5.42 12.54
C LEU A 112 -3.07 -5.37 13.76
N GLU A 113 -2.57 -5.66 14.98
CA GLU A 113 -3.35 -5.52 16.21
C GLU A 113 -3.84 -4.08 16.41
N LEU A 114 -2.93 -3.10 16.33
CA LEU A 114 -3.27 -1.69 16.49
C LEU A 114 -4.20 -1.21 15.37
N PHE A 115 -4.00 -1.69 14.14
CA PHE A 115 -4.84 -1.33 13.01
C PHE A 115 -6.27 -1.88 13.18
N ARG A 116 -6.41 -3.16 13.55
CA ARG A 116 -7.72 -3.77 13.84
C ARG A 116 -8.44 -3.02 14.95
N LEU A 117 -7.76 -2.74 16.05
CA LEU A 117 -8.34 -2.00 17.17
C LEU A 117 -8.89 -0.65 16.69
N THR A 118 -8.06 0.13 16.00
CA THR A 118 -8.47 1.46 15.49
C THR A 118 -9.63 1.35 14.51
N ALA A 119 -9.59 0.41 13.57
CA ALA A 119 -10.64 0.22 12.58
C ALA A 119 -11.98 -0.13 13.23
N ARG A 120 -11.99 -0.95 14.28
CA ARG A 120 -13.22 -1.31 15.02
C ARG A 120 -13.80 -0.16 15.82
N GLU A 121 -12.97 0.76 16.29
CA GLU A 121 -13.44 1.95 17.02
C GLU A 121 -13.95 3.05 16.08
N VAL A 122 -13.32 3.23 14.92
CA VAL A 122 -13.57 4.37 14.03
C VAL A 122 -14.61 4.06 12.96
N CYS A 123 -14.57 2.86 12.38
CA CYS A 123 -15.36 2.52 11.21
C CYS A 123 -16.65 1.75 11.59
N PRO A 124 -17.71 1.85 10.76
CA PRO A 124 -18.84 0.91 10.84
C PRO A 124 -18.35 -0.54 10.69
N PRO A 125 -19.06 -1.54 11.23
CA PRO A 125 -18.60 -2.94 11.21
C PRO A 125 -18.16 -3.44 9.83
N ALA A 126 -18.97 -3.20 8.79
CA ALA A 126 -18.66 -3.57 7.41
C ALA A 126 -17.41 -2.86 6.86
N GLY A 127 -17.25 -1.58 7.19
CA GLY A 127 -16.07 -0.79 6.83
C GLY A 127 -14.81 -1.27 7.54
N ALA A 128 -14.91 -1.58 8.83
CA ALA A 128 -13.82 -2.13 9.62
C ALA A 128 -13.35 -3.48 9.06
N ASP A 129 -14.27 -4.42 8.79
CA ASP A 129 -13.95 -5.70 8.15
C ASP A 129 -13.22 -5.49 6.81
N TRP A 130 -13.73 -4.56 6.00
CA TRP A 130 -13.21 -4.26 4.68
C TRP A 130 -11.76 -3.75 4.69
N VAL A 131 -11.44 -2.81 5.58
CA VAL A 131 -10.08 -2.26 5.68
C VAL A 131 -9.11 -3.22 6.38
N ILE A 132 -9.59 -3.99 7.37
CA ILE A 132 -8.78 -5.00 8.07
C ILE A 132 -8.34 -6.10 7.10
N GLU A 133 -9.24 -6.65 6.29
CA GLU A 133 -8.92 -7.69 5.32
C GLU A 133 -7.82 -7.22 4.33
N ARG A 134 -7.86 -5.95 3.92
CA ARG A 134 -6.83 -5.34 3.05
C ARG A 134 -5.50 -5.18 3.77
N ALA A 135 -5.54 -4.66 5.01
CA ALA A 135 -4.37 -4.52 5.86
C ALA A 135 -3.64 -5.85 6.02
N GLU A 136 -4.37 -6.93 6.33
CA GLU A 136 -3.80 -8.27 6.47
C GLU A 136 -3.12 -8.77 5.18
N ARG A 137 -3.80 -8.59 4.03
CA ARG A 137 -3.23 -8.99 2.73
C ARG A 137 -1.96 -8.21 2.40
N ILE A 138 -1.95 -6.90 2.65
CA ILE A 138 -0.79 -6.04 2.41
C ILE A 138 0.36 -6.42 3.34
N ALA A 139 0.10 -6.55 4.65
CA ALA A 139 1.11 -6.91 5.64
C ALA A 139 1.72 -8.29 5.34
N THR A 140 0.89 -9.28 5.01
CA THR A 140 1.35 -10.63 4.62
C THR A 140 2.24 -10.56 3.37
N SER A 141 1.81 -9.82 2.35
CA SER A 141 2.59 -9.66 1.12
C SER A 141 3.94 -8.98 1.38
N ILE A 142 3.96 -7.89 2.15
CA ILE A 142 5.21 -7.17 2.47
C ILE A 142 6.15 -8.07 3.27
N HIS A 143 5.65 -8.73 4.30
CA HIS A 143 6.45 -9.62 5.14
C HIS A 143 7.09 -10.75 4.31
N MET A 144 6.31 -11.46 3.51
CA MET A 144 6.83 -12.57 2.70
C MET A 144 7.88 -12.12 1.68
N ASN A 145 7.70 -10.94 1.08
CA ASN A 145 8.67 -10.41 0.12
C ASN A 145 9.99 -10.00 0.80
N ILE A 146 9.93 -9.44 2.01
CA ILE A 146 11.13 -9.08 2.78
C ILE A 146 11.90 -10.34 3.16
N GLU A 147 11.24 -11.35 3.71
CA GLU A 147 11.89 -12.61 4.08
C GLU A 147 12.52 -13.30 2.86
N THR A 148 11.78 -13.36 1.75
CA THR A 148 12.31 -13.92 0.50
C THR A 148 13.54 -13.15 0.00
N ALA A 149 13.56 -11.82 0.11
CA ALA A 149 14.69 -11.00 -0.30
C ALA A 149 15.93 -11.25 0.58
N ARG A 150 15.72 -11.33 1.91
CA ARG A 150 16.78 -11.64 2.89
C ARG A 150 17.37 -13.03 2.67
N ASP A 151 16.53 -14.03 2.40
CA ASP A 151 16.97 -15.40 2.10
C ASP A 151 17.85 -15.48 0.84
N ARG A 152 17.51 -14.69 -0.19
CA ARG A 152 18.30 -14.62 -1.43
C ARG A 152 19.66 -13.95 -1.18
N GLU A 153 19.68 -12.88 -0.40
CA GLU A 153 20.91 -12.19 -0.03
C GLU A 153 21.82 -13.09 0.82
N GLY A 154 21.27 -13.78 1.82
CA GLY A 154 22.01 -14.72 2.66
C GLY A 154 22.60 -15.90 1.87
N ARG A 155 21.91 -16.39 0.83
CA ARG A 155 22.42 -17.43 -0.08
C ARG A 155 23.49 -16.93 -1.05
N ALA A 156 23.45 -15.64 -1.41
CA ALA A 156 24.39 -15.03 -2.34
C ALA A 156 25.72 -14.63 -1.67
N ALA A 157 25.77 -14.56 -0.34
CA ALA A 157 27.01 -14.29 0.39
C ALA A 157 28.03 -15.45 0.19
N PRO A 158 29.28 -15.15 -0.22
CA PRO A 158 30.29 -16.19 -0.43
C PRO A 158 30.60 -16.91 0.90
N PRO A 159 30.89 -18.23 0.88
CA PRO A 159 31.29 -18.93 2.09
C PRO A 159 32.53 -18.28 2.69
N THR A 160 32.51 -18.00 4.00
CA THR A 160 33.68 -17.52 4.73
C THR A 160 34.82 -18.53 4.54
N PRO A 161 36.05 -18.10 4.18
CA PRO A 161 37.16 -19.03 4.04
C PRO A 161 37.42 -19.69 5.41
N SER A 162 37.34 -21.02 5.42
CA SER A 162 37.67 -21.85 6.59
C SER A 162 39.10 -21.54 7.03
N GLU A 163 39.27 -21.21 8.30
CA GLU A 163 40.57 -20.95 8.93
C GLU A 163 41.46 -22.20 8.77
N PRO A 164 42.73 -22.09 8.35
CA PRO A 164 43.56 -23.26 8.14
C PRO A 164 43.87 -23.92 9.48
N GLU A 165 43.48 -25.19 9.63
CA GLU A 165 43.92 -26.08 10.71
C GLU A 165 45.44 -25.96 10.87
N ARG A 166 45.88 -25.38 11.99
CA ARG A 166 47.28 -25.46 12.42
C ARG A 166 47.56 -26.91 12.81
N LEU A 167 48.03 -27.69 11.85
CA LEU A 167 48.66 -28.97 12.09
C LEU A 167 49.90 -28.74 12.98
N SER A 168 49.88 -29.29 14.19
CA SER A 168 51.03 -29.37 15.09
C SER A 168 51.81 -30.66 14.83
#